data_AF-A0A2E6RMQ7-F1
#
_entry.id   AF-A0A2E6RMQ7-F1
#
_cell.length_a   1.000
_cell.length_b   1.000
_cell.length_c   1.000
_cell.angle_alpha   90.00
_cell.angle_beta   90.00
_cell.angle_gamma   90.00
#
_symmetry.space_group_name_H-M   'P 1'
#
loop_
_entity.id
_entity.type
_entity.pdbx_description
1 polymer ?
#
loop_
_entity_poly.entity_id
_entity_poly.type
_entity_poly.pdbx_seq_one_letter_code
_entity_poly.pdbx_strand_id
1 'polypeptide(L)'
;MIMQDLFTQKMIFFRKKLGFSSKITFIFIFLIIILPNVCLGKTDNNQNKPIRIERFLNISEIINLENIFWDMSVDKIIKNIKSSKYNMSDGFKIGYCYFRYSINIKIKNEPWELWLCENPENGKLYGISIEKGFNGVFFEKNKSKSNLFSNFLNNLKNIYGPPEKVWKECHNTRWNFTEQYSWYFAKTTISFVIRDIPLKQMAIHYHKPTGIKDFGPGICSAQPE
;
A
#
# COMPACT_ATOMS: atom_id res chain seq x y z
N MET A 1 49.42 54.21 -34.38
CA MET A 1 47.99 54.12 -34.73
C MET A 1 47.49 52.69 -34.48
N ILE A 2 47.42 52.23 -33.22
CA ILE A 2 46.99 50.86 -32.83
C ILE A 2 46.17 50.87 -31.51
N MET A 3 45.85 52.04 -30.95
CA MET A 3 45.24 52.15 -29.60
C MET A 3 43.73 52.41 -29.60
N GLN A 4 43.15 52.84 -30.74
CA GLN A 4 41.70 53.09 -30.87
C GLN A 4 40.88 51.81 -31.11
N ASP A 5 41.52 50.70 -31.50
CA ASP A 5 40.81 49.47 -31.88
C ASP A 5 40.45 48.58 -30.67
N LEU A 6 41.27 48.60 -29.62
CA LEU A 6 41.09 47.79 -28.41
C LEU A 6 39.94 48.27 -27.51
N PHE A 7 39.70 49.58 -27.45
CA PHE A 7 38.58 50.15 -26.69
C PHE A 7 37.24 49.88 -27.38
N THR A 8 37.21 49.96 -28.71
CA THR A 8 36.02 49.73 -29.52
C THR A 8 35.60 48.25 -29.46
N GLN A 9 36.55 47.31 -29.56
CA GLN A 9 36.27 45.89 -29.41
C GLN A 9 35.80 45.51 -28.00
N LYS A 10 36.39 46.09 -26.94
CA LYS A 10 35.94 45.86 -25.55
C LYS A 10 34.51 46.37 -25.29
N MET A 11 34.13 47.51 -25.87
CA MET A 11 32.77 48.06 -25.77
C MET A 11 31.73 47.22 -26.50
N ILE A 12 32.08 46.63 -27.66
CA ILE A 12 31.20 45.71 -28.41
C ILE A 12 30.99 44.41 -27.62
N PHE A 13 32.04 43.88 -26.98
CA PHE A 13 31.94 42.69 -26.15
C PHE A 13 31.06 42.91 -24.90
N PHE A 14 31.19 44.07 -24.24
CA PHE A 14 30.33 44.44 -23.11
C PHE A 14 28.87 44.64 -23.52
N ARG A 15 28.59 45.25 -24.68
CA ARG A 15 27.21 45.38 -25.20
C ARG A 15 26.57 44.03 -25.51
N LYS A 16 27.32 43.06 -26.06
CA LYS A 16 26.81 41.69 -26.29
C LYS A 16 26.50 40.96 -24.97
N LYS A 17 27.34 41.12 -23.93
CA LYS A 17 27.15 40.44 -22.64
C LYS A 17 26.00 41.04 -21.81
N LEU A 18 25.83 42.37 -21.84
CA LEU A 18 24.72 43.07 -21.18
C LEU A 18 23.37 42.81 -21.88
N GLY A 19 23.34 42.72 -23.21
CA GLY A 19 22.14 42.35 -23.97
C GLY A 19 21.71 40.88 -23.80
N PHE A 20 22.65 39.99 -23.45
CA PHE A 20 22.34 38.58 -23.14
C PHE A 20 21.77 38.43 -21.72
N SER A 21 22.28 39.22 -20.76
CA SER A 21 21.79 39.23 -19.38
C SER A 21 20.37 39.80 -19.27
N SER A 22 20.01 40.83 -20.05
CA SER A 22 18.65 41.40 -19.97
C SER A 22 17.57 40.48 -20.55
N LYS A 23 17.91 39.67 -21.57
CA LYS A 23 16.98 38.69 -22.17
C LYS A 23 16.71 37.48 -21.25
N ILE A 24 17.69 37.02 -20.48
CA ILE A 24 17.50 35.91 -19.53
C ILE A 24 16.64 36.36 -18.33
N THR A 25 16.79 37.62 -17.89
CA THR A 25 16.04 38.15 -16.76
C THR A 25 14.55 38.36 -17.11
N PHE A 26 14.24 38.76 -18.35
CA PHE A 26 12.85 38.91 -18.80
C PHE A 26 12.11 37.58 -18.97
N ILE A 27 12.79 36.51 -19.38
CA ILE A 27 12.18 35.17 -19.49
C ILE A 27 11.85 34.61 -18.10
N PHE A 28 12.69 34.88 -17.09
CA PHE A 28 12.43 34.43 -15.72
C PHE A 28 11.27 35.18 -15.04
N ILE A 29 11.11 36.47 -15.31
CA ILE A 29 10.00 37.24 -14.72
C ILE A 29 8.67 36.90 -15.39
N PHE A 30 8.65 36.57 -16.69
CA PHE A 30 7.42 36.16 -17.38
C PHE A 30 6.93 34.75 -16.97
N LEU A 31 7.84 33.83 -16.62
CA LEU A 31 7.47 32.51 -16.07
C LEU A 31 6.89 32.58 -14.66
N ILE A 32 7.20 33.63 -13.89
CA ILE A 32 6.66 33.82 -12.53
C ILE A 32 5.30 34.54 -12.56
N ILE A 33 5.00 35.31 -13.61
CA ILE A 33 3.80 36.17 -13.66
C ILE A 33 2.66 35.60 -14.52
N ILE A 34 2.90 34.57 -15.36
CA ILE A 34 1.84 33.87 -16.14
C ILE A 34 1.68 32.42 -15.69
N LEU A 35 1.32 32.25 -14.42
CA LEU A 35 0.55 31.09 -13.95
C LEU A 35 -0.61 31.63 -13.09
N PRO A 36 -1.67 32.18 -13.72
CA PRO A 36 -2.90 32.43 -12.99
C PRO A 36 -3.52 31.05 -12.69
N ASN A 37 -3.76 30.76 -11.42
CA ASN A 37 -4.69 29.73 -10.97
C ASN A 37 -4.35 28.27 -11.32
N VAL A 38 -3.10 27.83 -11.15
CA VAL A 38 -2.96 26.45 -10.66
C VAL A 38 -3.30 26.51 -9.19
N CYS A 39 -4.52 26.07 -8.88
CA CYS A 39 -4.98 25.72 -7.55
C CYS A 39 -3.78 25.23 -6.73
N LEU A 40 -3.37 26.05 -5.75
CA LEU A 40 -2.96 25.53 -4.45
C LEU A 40 -4.17 24.81 -3.87
N GLY A 41 -4.55 23.69 -4.51
CA GLY A 41 -5.35 22.68 -3.88
C GLY A 41 -4.56 22.34 -2.65
N LYS A 42 -5.21 22.43 -1.48
CA LYS A 42 -4.78 21.75 -0.27
C LYS A 42 -4.10 20.47 -0.71
N THR A 43 -2.79 20.36 -0.56
CA THR A 43 -2.08 19.11 -0.75
C THR A 43 -2.66 18.20 0.30
N ASP A 44 -3.69 17.44 -0.08
CA ASP A 44 -4.31 16.46 0.76
C ASP A 44 -3.17 15.53 1.16
N ASN A 45 -2.84 15.53 2.46
CA ASN A 45 -1.64 14.94 3.07
C ASN A 45 -1.71 13.38 3.06
N ASN A 46 -2.27 12.85 1.99
CA ASN A 46 -3.05 11.62 1.91
C ASN A 46 -2.43 10.65 0.89
N GLN A 47 -1.20 10.94 0.40
CA GLN A 47 -0.49 10.10 -0.57
C GLN A 47 -0.17 8.71 -0.01
N ASN A 48 0.09 8.62 1.30
CA ASN A 48 0.44 7.37 1.98
C ASN A 48 -0.74 6.71 2.70
N LYS A 49 -1.97 7.20 2.57
CA LYS A 49 -3.12 6.57 3.22
C LYS A 49 -3.53 5.30 2.45
N PRO A 50 -3.66 4.14 3.13
CA PRO A 50 -4.25 2.96 2.53
C PRO A 50 -5.66 3.24 2.04
N ILE A 51 -6.03 2.65 0.91
CA ILE A 51 -7.37 2.84 0.35
C ILE A 51 -8.36 2.00 1.13
N ARG A 52 -9.29 2.69 1.81
CA ARG A 52 -10.62 2.21 2.20
C ARG A 52 -10.68 0.92 3.03
N ILE A 53 -9.61 0.55 3.75
CA ILE A 53 -9.61 -0.62 4.65
C ILE A 53 -10.77 -0.53 5.65
N GLU A 54 -11.06 0.68 6.12
CA GLU A 54 -12.17 1.02 7.02
C GLU A 54 -13.56 0.69 6.44
N ARG A 55 -13.71 0.59 5.12
CA ARG A 55 -14.99 0.21 4.49
C ARG A 55 -15.26 -1.28 4.56
N PHE A 56 -14.19 -2.08 4.61
CA PHE A 56 -14.32 -3.53 4.69
C PHE A 56 -14.53 -3.98 6.14
N LEU A 57 -13.87 -3.33 7.09
CA LEU A 57 -14.01 -3.61 8.51
C LEU A 57 -14.48 -2.38 9.29
N ASN A 58 -15.66 -2.48 9.90
CA ASN A 58 -16.05 -1.59 10.99
C ASN A 58 -15.32 -2.01 12.29
N ILE A 59 -13.98 -1.94 12.28
CA ILE A 59 -13.11 -2.21 13.45
C ILE A 59 -12.58 -0.93 14.09
N SER A 60 -13.17 0.22 13.76
CA SER A 60 -12.81 1.54 14.28
C SER A 60 -12.74 1.57 15.82
N GLU A 61 -13.53 0.72 16.48
CA GLU A 61 -13.55 0.56 17.95
C GLU A 61 -12.25 -0.02 18.54
N ILE A 62 -11.43 -0.72 17.76
CA ILE A 62 -10.22 -1.40 18.22
C ILE A 62 -8.97 -0.70 17.71
N ILE A 63 -8.99 -0.28 16.45
CA ILE A 63 -7.89 0.44 15.82
C ILE A 63 -8.49 1.48 14.87
N ASN A 64 -8.05 2.72 15.01
CA ASN A 64 -8.56 3.77 14.15
C ASN A 64 -7.88 3.73 12.77
N LEU A 65 -8.34 2.82 11.89
CA LEU A 65 -7.74 2.54 10.58
C LEU A 65 -7.59 3.80 9.71
N GLU A 66 -8.50 4.76 9.85
CA GLU A 66 -8.46 6.05 9.14
C GLU A 66 -7.24 6.91 9.46
N ASN A 67 -6.58 6.64 10.60
CA ASN A 67 -5.36 7.31 11.03
C ASN A 67 -4.09 6.50 10.75
N ILE A 68 -4.21 5.37 10.03
CA ILE A 68 -3.05 4.57 9.62
C ILE A 68 -2.60 5.00 8.24
N PHE A 69 -1.30 5.20 8.09
CA PHE A 69 -0.64 5.56 6.85
C PHE A 69 0.52 4.60 6.61
N TRP A 70 0.80 4.29 5.36
CA TRP A 70 2.04 3.63 4.97
C TRP A 70 3.25 4.39 5.48
N ASP A 71 4.32 3.64 5.74
CA ASP A 71 5.59 4.15 6.27
C ASP A 71 5.53 4.68 7.71
N MET A 72 4.37 4.59 8.38
CA MET A 72 4.27 4.87 9.81
C MET A 72 5.00 3.79 10.62
N SER A 73 5.72 4.17 11.67
CA SER A 73 6.29 3.18 12.61
C SER A 73 5.19 2.31 13.21
N VAL A 74 5.36 0.99 13.15
CA VAL A 74 4.38 0.05 13.70
C VAL A 74 4.28 0.18 15.22
N ASP A 75 5.39 0.41 15.91
CA ASP A 75 5.38 0.71 17.35
C ASP A 75 4.50 1.92 17.69
N LYS A 76 4.47 2.94 16.82
CA LYS A 76 3.60 4.12 16.99
C LYS A 76 2.13 3.75 16.84
N ILE A 77 1.79 2.85 15.93
CA ILE A 77 0.42 2.33 15.76
C ILE A 77 0.00 1.56 17.01
N ILE A 78 0.85 0.65 17.47
CA ILE A 78 0.59 -0.22 18.62
C ILE A 78 0.50 0.58 19.94
N LYS A 79 1.31 1.63 20.12
CA LYS A 79 1.22 2.52 21.31
C LYS A 79 -0.16 3.12 21.51
N ASN A 80 -0.95 3.27 20.45
CA ASN A 80 -2.33 3.81 20.53
C ASN A 80 -3.39 2.74 20.83
N ILE A 81 -2.98 1.48 20.97
CA ILE A 81 -3.86 0.34 21.21
C ILE A 81 -3.64 -0.14 22.64
N LYS A 82 -4.74 -0.40 23.36
CA LYS A 82 -4.66 -1.00 24.71
C LYS A 82 -3.93 -2.34 24.64
N SER A 83 -2.97 -2.55 25.54
CA SER A 83 -2.16 -3.78 25.58
C SER A 83 -2.98 -5.08 25.63
N SER A 84 -4.18 -5.05 26.22
CA SER A 84 -5.10 -6.19 26.24
C SER A 84 -5.74 -6.54 24.89
N LYS A 85 -5.52 -5.74 23.85
CA LYS A 85 -6.13 -5.91 22.51
C LYS A 85 -5.15 -6.44 21.46
N TYR A 86 -3.86 -6.53 21.78
CA TYR A 86 -2.86 -7.07 20.87
C TYR A 86 -1.95 -8.09 21.56
N ASN A 87 -1.40 -8.99 20.77
CA ASN A 87 -0.35 -9.92 21.17
C ASN A 87 0.95 -9.51 20.49
N MET A 88 2.04 -9.54 21.25
CA MET A 88 3.39 -9.37 20.74
C MET A 88 4.09 -10.73 20.73
N SER A 89 4.83 -11.01 19.68
CA SER A 89 5.66 -12.23 19.53
C SER A 89 7.12 -11.87 19.27
N ASP A 90 8.00 -12.87 19.26
CA ASP A 90 9.40 -12.69 18.83
C ASP A 90 9.52 -12.24 17.36
N GLY A 91 8.43 -12.43 16.60
CA GLY A 91 8.27 -12.01 15.23
C GLY A 91 8.77 -13.02 14.22
N PHE A 92 8.18 -12.98 13.03
CA PHE A 92 8.53 -13.89 11.95
C PHE A 92 8.39 -13.19 10.59
N LYS A 93 9.12 -13.70 9.58
CA LYS A 93 9.15 -13.13 8.24
C LYS A 93 8.38 -13.99 7.25
N ILE A 94 7.50 -13.37 6.47
CA ILE A 94 6.84 -13.98 5.31
C ILE A 94 6.98 -13.04 4.12
N GLY A 95 7.72 -13.48 3.10
CA GLY A 95 8.05 -12.62 1.96
C GLY A 95 8.78 -11.36 2.43
N TYR A 96 8.23 -10.19 2.07
CA TYR A 96 8.77 -8.88 2.46
C TYR A 96 8.23 -8.37 3.81
N CYS A 97 7.32 -9.11 4.45
CA CYS A 97 6.67 -8.71 5.68
C CYS A 97 7.34 -9.34 6.89
N TYR A 98 7.71 -8.50 7.86
CA TYR A 98 8.01 -8.92 9.21
C TYR A 98 6.79 -8.68 10.09
N PHE A 99 6.34 -9.70 10.81
CA PHE A 99 5.15 -9.64 11.64
C PHE A 99 5.53 -9.86 13.08
N ARG A 100 5.29 -8.86 13.94
CA ARG A 100 5.58 -8.93 15.37
C ARG A 100 4.34 -8.76 16.24
N TYR A 101 3.35 -8.01 15.75
CA TYR A 101 2.11 -7.70 16.44
C TYR A 101 0.89 -8.27 15.74
N SER A 102 0.03 -8.94 16.50
CA SER A 102 -1.32 -9.31 16.08
C SER A 102 -2.36 -8.63 16.96
N ILE A 103 -3.42 -8.10 16.37
CA ILE A 103 -4.53 -7.43 17.05
C ILE A 103 -5.74 -8.35 16.95
N ASN A 104 -6.28 -8.72 18.10
CA ASN A 104 -7.44 -9.62 18.14
C ASN A 104 -8.69 -8.83 17.77
N ILE A 105 -9.33 -9.22 16.68
CA ILE A 105 -10.56 -8.60 16.17
C ILE A 105 -11.67 -9.63 16.03
N LYS A 106 -12.91 -9.16 15.91
CA LYS A 106 -14.06 -10.02 15.61
C LYS A 106 -14.72 -9.58 14.31
N ILE A 107 -14.99 -10.53 13.42
CA ILE A 107 -15.76 -10.29 12.20
C ILE A 107 -16.93 -11.25 12.19
N LYS A 108 -18.16 -10.73 12.16
CA LYS A 108 -19.41 -11.52 12.29
C LYS A 108 -19.37 -12.48 13.50
N ASN A 109 -18.89 -11.97 14.63
CA ASN A 109 -18.70 -12.70 15.89
C ASN A 109 -17.66 -13.83 15.88
N GLU A 110 -16.92 -14.02 14.78
CA GLU A 110 -15.80 -14.96 14.76
C GLU A 110 -14.50 -14.29 15.19
N PRO A 111 -13.58 -15.03 15.83
CA PRO A 111 -12.26 -14.54 16.15
C PRO A 111 -11.37 -14.48 14.90
N TRP A 112 -10.75 -13.33 14.68
CA TRP A 112 -9.81 -13.02 13.61
C TRP A 112 -8.61 -12.26 14.17
N GLU A 113 -7.52 -12.25 13.40
CA GLU A 113 -6.31 -11.52 13.78
C GLU A 113 -5.97 -10.48 12.70
N LEU A 114 -5.68 -9.25 13.12
CA LEU A 114 -5.12 -8.22 12.26
C LEU A 114 -3.63 -8.11 12.56
N TRP A 115 -2.81 -8.40 11.56
CA TRP A 115 -1.36 -8.37 11.62
C TRP A 115 -0.81 -7.14 10.93
N LEU A 116 0.15 -6.48 11.57
CA LEU A 116 0.87 -5.35 10.98
C LEU A 116 2.15 -5.87 10.33
N CYS A 117 2.23 -5.72 9.00
CA CYS A 117 3.41 -6.06 8.23
C CYS A 117 4.42 -4.90 8.30
N GLU A 118 5.53 -5.16 8.96
CA GLU A 118 6.67 -4.26 9.13
C GLU A 118 7.69 -4.51 8.01
N ASN A 119 8.30 -3.43 7.50
CA ASN A 119 9.55 -3.53 6.76
C ASN A 119 10.67 -3.88 7.76
N PRO A 120 11.39 -5.00 7.57
CA PRO A 120 12.40 -5.46 8.53
C PRO A 120 13.59 -4.51 8.71
N GLU A 121 13.87 -3.64 7.74
CA GLU A 121 15.02 -2.74 7.77
C GLU A 121 14.78 -1.48 8.62
N ASN A 122 13.52 -1.05 8.73
CA ASN A 122 13.20 0.25 9.34
C ASN A 122 11.96 0.24 10.26
N GLY A 123 11.30 -0.91 10.45
CA GLY A 123 10.15 -1.06 11.35
C GLY A 123 8.90 -0.27 10.93
N LYS A 124 8.85 0.19 9.68
CA LYS A 124 7.72 0.95 9.15
C LYS A 124 6.65 0.03 8.57
N LEU A 125 5.40 0.45 8.69
CA LEU A 125 4.25 -0.26 8.16
C LEU A 125 4.32 -0.31 6.63
N TYR A 126 4.33 -1.53 6.12
CA TYR A 126 4.31 -1.85 4.70
C TYR A 126 2.99 -2.48 4.26
N GLY A 127 2.31 -3.18 5.17
CA GLY A 127 1.02 -3.79 4.91
C GLY A 127 0.24 -4.11 6.17
N ILE A 128 -1.02 -4.49 5.98
CA ILE A 128 -1.94 -4.97 7.01
C ILE A 128 -2.52 -6.29 6.49
N SER A 129 -2.42 -7.35 7.28
CA SER A 129 -3.05 -8.64 6.97
C SER A 129 -4.20 -8.91 7.93
N ILE A 130 -5.37 -9.24 7.42
CA ILE A 130 -6.50 -9.71 8.23
C ILE A 130 -6.63 -11.21 7.99
N GLU A 131 -6.50 -11.97 9.05
CA GLU A 131 -6.21 -13.40 8.96
C GLU A 131 -7.18 -14.23 9.81
N LYS A 132 -7.62 -15.34 9.23
CA LYS A 132 -8.29 -16.44 9.93
C LYS A 132 -7.45 -17.70 9.75
N GLY A 133 -7.08 -18.31 10.88
CA GLY A 133 -6.30 -19.56 10.88
C GLY A 133 -4.79 -19.37 10.86
N PHE A 134 -4.29 -18.13 10.86
CA PHE A 134 -2.85 -17.85 10.79
C PHE A 134 -2.08 -18.42 11.99
N ASN A 135 -2.54 -18.18 13.22
CA ASN A 135 -2.03 -18.84 14.44
C ASN A 135 -2.77 -20.15 14.80
N GLY A 136 -3.33 -20.87 13.82
CA GLY A 136 -4.08 -22.11 14.07
C GLY A 136 -5.52 -21.90 14.58
N VAL A 137 -6.05 -20.67 14.53
CA VAL A 137 -7.47 -20.40 14.84
C VAL A 137 -8.35 -20.80 13.64
N PHE A 138 -8.66 -22.07 13.52
CA PHE A 138 -9.46 -22.61 12.40
C PHE A 138 -10.92 -22.14 12.42
N PHE A 139 -11.63 -22.41 11.33
CA PHE A 139 -13.08 -22.26 11.23
C PHE A 139 -13.75 -23.15 12.27
N GLU A 140 -14.78 -22.64 12.96
CA GLU A 140 -15.61 -23.47 13.85
C GLU A 140 -16.18 -24.64 13.05
N LYS A 141 -16.26 -25.83 13.67
CA LYS A 141 -16.59 -27.11 13.01
C LYS A 141 -17.87 -27.08 12.15
N ASN A 142 -18.77 -26.11 12.37
CA ASN A 142 -20.06 -25.98 11.71
C ASN A 142 -20.16 -24.82 10.71
N LYS A 143 -19.05 -24.12 10.39
CA LYS A 143 -19.05 -23.03 9.41
C LYS A 143 -18.24 -23.40 8.18
N SER A 144 -18.92 -23.42 7.02
CA SER A 144 -18.26 -23.68 5.74
C SER A 144 -17.31 -22.52 5.40
N LYS A 145 -16.00 -22.83 5.40
CA LYS A 145 -14.92 -21.94 4.95
C LYS A 145 -15.25 -21.32 3.58
N SER A 146 -15.80 -22.12 2.66
CA SER A 146 -16.17 -21.67 1.32
C SER A 146 -17.32 -20.66 1.34
N ASN A 147 -18.32 -20.84 2.20
CA ASN A 147 -19.42 -19.86 2.32
C ASN A 147 -18.92 -18.54 2.88
N LEU A 148 -18.05 -18.57 3.89
CA LEU A 148 -17.46 -17.35 4.44
C LEU A 148 -16.60 -16.65 3.39
N PHE A 149 -15.83 -17.42 2.61
CA PHE A 149 -15.01 -16.91 1.53
C PHE A 149 -15.83 -16.20 0.46
N SER A 150 -16.86 -16.87 -0.07
CA SER A 150 -17.76 -16.29 -1.09
C SER A 150 -18.45 -15.02 -0.60
N ASN A 151 -18.86 -15.00 0.68
CA ASN A 151 -19.46 -13.80 1.28
C ASN A 151 -18.48 -12.62 1.34
N PHE A 152 -17.24 -12.87 1.75
CA PHE A 152 -16.22 -11.82 1.78
C PHE A 152 -15.80 -11.38 0.38
N LEU A 153 -15.65 -12.31 -0.57
CA LEU A 153 -15.36 -11.99 -1.96
C LEU A 153 -16.43 -11.07 -2.55
N ASN A 154 -17.70 -11.38 -2.34
CA ASN A 154 -18.81 -10.53 -2.79
C ASN A 154 -18.76 -9.15 -2.13
N ASN A 155 -18.47 -9.08 -0.83
CA ASN A 155 -18.35 -7.79 -0.13
C ASN A 155 -17.18 -6.95 -0.69
N LEU A 156 -16.02 -7.56 -0.90
CA LEU A 156 -14.85 -6.90 -1.49
C LEU A 156 -15.17 -6.40 -2.91
N LYS A 157 -15.84 -7.21 -3.73
CA LYS A 157 -16.30 -6.79 -5.07
C LYS A 157 -17.26 -5.61 -5.02
N ASN A 158 -18.16 -5.57 -4.04
CA ASN A 158 -19.08 -4.44 -3.86
C ASN A 158 -18.34 -3.14 -3.45
N ILE A 159 -17.25 -3.26 -2.67
CA ILE A 159 -16.49 -2.10 -2.19
C ILE A 159 -15.50 -1.59 -3.25
N TYR A 160 -14.83 -2.51 -3.95
CA TYR A 160 -13.65 -2.23 -4.77
C TYR A 160 -13.87 -2.45 -6.27
N GLY A 161 -15.02 -3.02 -6.68
CA GLY A 161 -15.26 -3.44 -8.05
C GLY A 161 -14.71 -4.85 -8.36
N PRO A 162 -14.75 -5.30 -9.62
CA PRO A 162 -14.18 -6.59 -9.99
C PRO A 162 -12.65 -6.59 -9.78
N PRO A 163 -12.08 -7.73 -9.35
CA PRO A 163 -10.62 -7.86 -9.24
C PRO A 163 -9.96 -7.87 -10.61
N GLU A 164 -8.82 -7.22 -10.70
CA GLU A 164 -8.00 -7.11 -11.89
C GLU A 164 -7.25 -8.40 -12.18
N LYS A 165 -6.88 -9.17 -11.15
CA LYS A 165 -6.28 -10.50 -11.31
C LYS A 165 -6.97 -11.55 -10.46
N VAL A 166 -7.18 -12.71 -11.07
CA VAL A 166 -7.85 -13.85 -10.45
C VAL A 166 -7.03 -15.11 -10.71
N TRP A 167 -6.61 -15.75 -9.63
CA TRP A 167 -5.92 -17.04 -9.64
C TRP A 167 -6.83 -18.07 -8.98
N LYS A 168 -7.29 -19.04 -9.77
CA LYS A 168 -8.12 -20.15 -9.28
C LYS A 168 -7.36 -21.45 -9.47
N GLU A 169 -7.74 -22.45 -8.66
CA GLU A 169 -7.20 -23.80 -8.78
C GLU A 169 -5.67 -23.82 -8.76
N CYS A 170 -5.08 -23.00 -7.89
CA CYS A 170 -3.64 -22.93 -7.73
C CYS A 170 -3.16 -23.87 -6.64
N HIS A 171 -1.94 -24.33 -6.81
CA HIS A 171 -1.21 -25.11 -5.85
C HIS A 171 0.00 -24.30 -5.39
N ASN A 172 0.10 -24.08 -4.09
CA ASN A 172 1.30 -23.47 -3.51
C ASN A 172 2.48 -24.48 -3.51
N THR A 173 3.63 -24.09 -2.98
CA THR A 173 4.83 -24.94 -2.90
C THR A 173 4.65 -26.23 -2.09
N ARG A 174 3.56 -26.34 -1.32
CA ARG A 174 3.16 -27.54 -0.56
C ARG A 174 2.01 -28.29 -1.22
N TRP A 175 1.69 -27.97 -2.48
CA TRP A 175 0.57 -28.52 -3.26
C TRP A 175 -0.83 -28.28 -2.71
N ASN A 176 -0.99 -27.32 -1.80
CA ASN A 176 -2.31 -27.01 -1.24
C ASN A 176 -3.10 -26.13 -2.19
N PHE A 177 -4.38 -26.45 -2.35
CA PHE A 177 -5.32 -25.61 -3.09
C PHE A 177 -5.32 -24.18 -2.54
N THR A 178 -5.19 -23.23 -3.44
CA THR A 178 -5.18 -21.80 -3.16
C THR A 178 -5.97 -21.05 -4.23
N GLU A 179 -6.84 -20.14 -3.83
CA GLU A 179 -7.38 -19.10 -4.72
C GLU A 179 -6.93 -17.73 -4.24
N GLN A 180 -6.69 -16.82 -5.18
CA GLN A 180 -6.34 -15.42 -4.91
C GLN A 180 -7.09 -14.48 -5.85
N TYR A 181 -7.60 -13.39 -5.30
CA TYR A 181 -8.23 -12.28 -6.02
C TYR A 181 -7.49 -11.00 -5.63
N SER A 182 -7.00 -10.25 -6.61
CA SER A 182 -6.20 -9.06 -6.35
C SER A 182 -6.73 -7.82 -7.06
N TRP A 183 -6.67 -6.70 -6.34
CA TRP A 183 -7.00 -5.36 -6.81
C TRP A 183 -5.78 -4.44 -6.76
N TYR A 184 -5.58 -3.62 -7.79
CA TYR A 184 -4.41 -2.76 -7.92
C TYR A 184 -4.82 -1.30 -8.03
N PHE A 185 -4.75 -0.61 -6.89
CA PHE A 185 -4.94 0.83 -6.86
C PHE A 185 -3.61 1.56 -6.77
N ALA A 186 -3.60 2.84 -7.17
CA ALA A 186 -2.42 3.70 -7.15
C ALA A 186 -1.71 3.79 -5.79
N LYS A 187 -2.44 3.59 -4.68
CA LYS A 187 -1.92 3.70 -3.30
C LYS A 187 -2.01 2.42 -2.49
N THR A 188 -2.68 1.38 -2.97
CA THR A 188 -2.87 0.13 -2.22
C THR A 188 -3.12 -1.01 -3.18
N THR A 189 -2.43 -2.12 -2.93
CA THR A 189 -2.79 -3.40 -3.52
C THR A 189 -3.54 -4.20 -2.45
N ILE A 190 -4.63 -4.83 -2.87
CA ILE A 190 -5.46 -5.68 -2.02
C ILE A 190 -5.39 -7.08 -2.59
N SER A 191 -5.14 -8.08 -1.75
CA SER A 191 -5.15 -9.49 -2.15
C SER A 191 -5.99 -10.30 -1.17
N PHE A 192 -7.02 -10.98 -1.67
CA PHE A 192 -7.86 -11.88 -0.90
C PHE A 192 -7.52 -13.32 -1.25
N VAL A 193 -7.10 -14.10 -0.26
CA VAL A 193 -6.56 -15.44 -0.45
C VAL A 193 -7.31 -16.44 0.44
N ILE A 194 -7.61 -17.61 -0.12
CA ILE A 194 -8.03 -18.80 0.62
C ILE A 194 -7.06 -19.92 0.36
N ARG A 195 -6.63 -20.61 1.43
CA ARG A 195 -5.77 -21.78 1.36
C ARG A 195 -6.48 -22.98 1.98
N ASP A 196 -6.29 -24.14 1.38
CA ASP A 196 -6.83 -25.39 1.90
C ASP A 196 -5.90 -26.11 2.88
N ILE A 197 -6.15 -27.40 3.12
CA ILE A 197 -5.37 -28.26 4.02
C ILE A 197 -3.88 -28.21 3.65
N PRO A 198 -2.96 -28.19 4.63
CA PRO A 198 -3.18 -28.18 6.08
C PRO A 198 -3.39 -26.78 6.68
N LEU A 199 -3.15 -25.71 5.91
CA LEU A 199 -3.17 -24.34 6.45
C LEU A 199 -4.57 -23.89 6.85
N LYS A 200 -5.60 -24.31 6.11
CA LYS A 200 -7.02 -23.95 6.36
C LYS A 200 -7.17 -22.47 6.74
N GLN A 201 -6.61 -21.62 5.89
CA GLN A 201 -6.40 -20.20 6.16
C GLN A 201 -7.22 -19.34 5.19
N MET A 202 -7.68 -18.19 5.67
CA MET A 202 -8.23 -17.12 4.83
C MET A 202 -7.57 -15.80 5.23
N ALA A 203 -7.13 -15.04 4.23
CA ALA A 203 -6.34 -13.85 4.45
C ALA A 203 -6.78 -12.72 3.52
N ILE A 204 -6.88 -11.51 4.05
CA ILE A 204 -7.04 -10.28 3.26
C ILE A 204 -5.84 -9.40 3.54
N HIS A 205 -5.01 -9.23 2.53
CA HIS A 205 -3.80 -8.44 2.58
C HIS A 205 -4.06 -7.08 1.95
N TYR A 206 -3.70 -6.01 2.66
CA TYR A 206 -3.58 -4.66 2.15
C TYR A 206 -2.12 -4.27 2.21
N HIS A 207 -1.51 -3.86 1.11
CA HIS A 207 -0.11 -3.47 1.13
C HIS A 207 0.18 -2.28 0.24
N LYS A 208 1.29 -1.61 0.53
CA LYS A 208 1.83 -0.56 -0.34
C LYS A 208 2.08 -1.14 -1.75
N PRO A 209 1.70 -0.42 -2.82
CA PRO A 209 2.02 -0.83 -4.18
C PRO A 209 3.53 -0.90 -4.35
N THR A 210 4.00 -2.00 -4.90
CA THR A 210 5.44 -2.29 -5.00
C THR A 210 6.00 -1.97 -6.38
N GLY A 211 5.12 -1.84 -7.38
CA GLY A 211 5.48 -1.80 -8.79
C GLY A 211 6.04 -3.13 -9.32
N ILE A 212 6.16 -4.16 -8.46
CA ILE A 212 6.64 -5.49 -8.81
C ILE A 212 5.46 -6.30 -9.32
N LYS A 213 5.71 -7.13 -10.34
CA LYS A 213 4.72 -8.06 -10.88
C LYS A 213 4.25 -9.01 -9.78
N ASP A 214 2.94 -9.08 -9.53
CA ASP A 214 2.35 -10.13 -8.72
C ASP A 214 2.34 -11.44 -9.51
N PHE A 215 3.06 -12.42 -8.98
CA PHE A 215 3.19 -13.77 -9.55
C PHE A 215 2.10 -14.71 -9.04
N GLY A 216 1.23 -14.24 -8.14
CA GLY A 216 0.15 -15.03 -7.56
C GLY A 216 0.63 -16.01 -6.49
N PRO A 217 -0.27 -16.90 -6.02
CA PRO A 217 -0.03 -17.74 -4.86
C PRO A 217 0.75 -19.04 -5.14
N GLY A 218 1.05 -19.35 -6.41
CA GLY A 218 1.71 -20.58 -6.80
C GLY A 218 1.50 -20.96 -8.27
N ILE A 219 1.52 -22.27 -8.56
CA ILE A 219 1.28 -22.82 -9.89
C ILE A 219 -0.24 -23.01 -10.07
N CYS A 220 -0.81 -22.42 -11.11
CA CYS A 220 -2.25 -22.45 -11.35
C CYS A 220 -2.59 -23.25 -12.60
N SER A 221 -3.76 -23.92 -12.61
CA SER A 221 -4.29 -24.60 -13.80
C SER A 221 -4.51 -23.62 -14.96
N ALA A 222 -4.85 -22.37 -14.64
CA ALA A 222 -4.88 -21.24 -15.56
C ALA A 222 -4.16 -20.04 -14.94
N GLN A 223 -3.27 -19.39 -15.69
CA GLN A 223 -2.71 -18.10 -15.29
C GLN A 223 -3.67 -16.98 -15.69
N PRO A 224 -3.86 -15.95 -14.83
CA PRO A 224 -4.58 -14.76 -15.24
C PRO A 224 -3.82 -14.09 -16.39
N GLU A 225 -4.59 -13.61 -17.38
CA GLU A 225 -4.09 -12.74 -18.46
C GLU A 225 -3.45 -11.46 -17.92
#